data_AF-A0A9K3INE2-F1
#
_entry.id   AF-A0A9K3INE2-F1
#
_cell.length_a   1.000
_cell.length_b   1.000
_cell.length_c   1.000
_cell.angle_alpha   90.00
_cell.angle_beta   90.00
_cell.angle_gamma   90.00
#
_symmetry.space_group_name_H-M   'P 1'
#
loop_
_entity.id
_entity.type
_entity.pdbx_description
1 polymer ?
#
loop_
_entity_poly.entity_id
_entity_poly.type
_entity_poly.pdbx_seq_one_letter_code
_entity_poly.pdbx_strand_id
1 'polypeptide(L)'
;MGEETLEFEESKKLFAEERERFNAEMKGLQWRVADAEQKLEEQKQLNDQKQKDWEAACARTNVEMQSQCDAIVRLSGEKTELAEEAQQARVASEKKEKEYVDRIDKLEVLVQQKVAECEAAQRLLAEKTAESQASELLAEETSADTRWLLSRGVPLLADRILNSTELATYMFELGQAGYNRGRKFGYAEGKAAAISKEKDYHFELYKEDCDGAYAAKRKAFSTLDFAVVRAAQKLSRKPDGVALLKKALGDDADAAGGAGTSQT
;
A
#
# COMPACT_ATOMS: atom_id res chain seq x y z
N MET A 1 84.21 143.64 -23.81
CA MET A 1 83.34 143.31 -24.97
C MET A 1 83.45 141.85 -25.43
N GLY A 2 84.43 141.04 -24.95
CA GLY A 2 84.58 139.63 -25.37
C GLY A 2 84.13 138.57 -24.34
N GLU A 3 84.05 138.88 -23.05
CA GLU A 3 83.73 137.90 -21.99
C GLU A 3 82.22 137.72 -21.78
N GLU A 4 81.42 138.80 -21.75
CA GLU A 4 79.96 138.74 -21.60
C GLU A 4 79.25 138.03 -22.78
N THR A 5 79.85 138.04 -23.97
CA THR A 5 79.35 137.31 -25.15
C THR A 5 79.66 135.82 -25.09
N LEU A 6 80.78 135.42 -24.46
CA LEU A 6 81.14 134.02 -24.24
C LEU A 6 80.26 133.38 -23.15
N GLU A 7 80.00 134.08 -22.04
CA GLU A 7 79.10 133.61 -20.97
C GLU A 7 77.64 133.44 -21.44
N PHE A 8 77.17 134.32 -22.31
CA PHE A 8 75.85 134.19 -22.94
C PHE A 8 75.79 132.97 -23.91
N GLU A 9 76.85 132.71 -24.66
CA GLU A 9 76.91 131.52 -25.52
C GLU A 9 77.04 130.22 -24.73
N GLU A 10 77.75 130.21 -23.60
CA GLU A 10 77.85 129.07 -22.69
C GLU A 10 76.52 128.78 -21.99
N SER A 11 75.83 129.80 -21.46
CA SER A 11 74.50 129.63 -20.85
C SER A 11 73.44 129.15 -21.85
N LYS A 12 73.51 129.58 -23.12
CA LYS A 12 72.64 129.09 -24.20
C LYS A 12 72.90 127.61 -24.51
N LYS A 13 74.16 127.15 -24.46
CA LYS A 13 74.51 125.73 -24.61
C LYS A 13 74.01 124.91 -23.43
N LEU A 14 74.25 125.36 -22.20
CA LEU A 14 73.77 124.69 -20.98
C LEU A 14 72.24 124.57 -20.96
N PHE A 15 71.52 125.63 -21.35
CA PHE A 15 70.06 125.58 -21.47
C PHE A 15 69.58 124.61 -22.56
N ALA A 16 70.29 124.54 -23.69
CA ALA A 16 69.98 123.57 -24.73
C ALA A 16 70.19 122.12 -24.24
N GLU A 17 71.28 121.86 -23.49
CA GLU A 17 71.58 120.58 -22.88
C GLU A 17 70.57 120.19 -21.80
N GLU A 18 70.17 121.12 -20.92
CA GLU A 18 69.12 120.89 -19.92
C GLU A 18 67.77 120.62 -20.59
N ARG A 19 67.44 121.35 -21.66
CA ARG A 19 66.22 121.12 -22.44
C ARG A 19 66.23 119.73 -23.10
N GLU A 20 67.39 119.28 -23.60
CA GLU A 20 67.53 117.92 -24.13
C GLU A 20 67.43 116.85 -23.04
N ARG A 21 68.06 117.05 -21.88
CA ARG A 21 67.93 116.15 -20.73
C ARG A 21 66.49 116.05 -20.24
N PHE A 22 65.80 117.19 -20.10
CA PHE A 22 64.38 117.24 -19.72
C PHE A 22 63.51 116.51 -20.75
N ASN A 23 63.72 116.74 -22.05
CA ASN A 23 62.97 116.04 -23.10
C ASN A 23 63.24 114.53 -23.10
N ALA A 24 64.48 114.10 -22.85
CA ALA A 24 64.83 112.69 -22.73
C ALA A 24 64.18 112.05 -21.50
N GLU A 25 64.17 112.73 -20.37
CA GLU A 25 63.52 112.29 -19.14
C GLU A 25 61.99 112.21 -19.30
N MET A 26 61.37 113.20 -19.93
CA MET A 26 59.94 113.20 -20.25
C MET A 26 59.55 112.03 -21.16
N LYS A 27 60.36 111.74 -22.19
CA LYS A 27 60.16 110.56 -23.04
C LYS A 27 60.32 109.26 -22.26
N GLY A 28 61.30 109.18 -21.37
CA GLY A 28 61.52 108.02 -20.50
C GLY A 28 60.39 107.80 -19.49
N LEU A 29 59.80 108.87 -18.96
CA LEU A 29 58.60 108.83 -18.11
C LEU A 29 57.38 108.39 -18.91
N GLN A 30 57.13 108.98 -20.08
CA GLN A 30 56.02 108.60 -20.96
C GLN A 30 56.11 107.12 -21.36
N TRP A 31 57.30 106.63 -21.67
CA TRP A 31 57.51 105.22 -21.99
C TRP A 31 57.22 104.30 -20.80
N ARG A 32 57.68 104.65 -19.59
CA ARG A 32 57.39 103.87 -18.37
C ARG A 32 55.91 103.85 -18.02
N VAL A 33 55.21 104.97 -18.21
CA VAL A 33 53.77 105.06 -18.00
C VAL A 33 53.04 104.16 -19.02
N ALA A 34 53.39 104.26 -20.31
CA ALA A 34 52.80 103.42 -21.34
C ALA A 34 53.05 101.92 -21.11
N ASP A 35 54.28 101.53 -20.71
CA ASP A 35 54.62 100.14 -20.36
C ASP A 35 53.84 99.64 -19.13
N ALA A 36 53.67 100.49 -18.10
CA ALA A 36 52.88 100.14 -16.93
C ALA A 36 51.38 100.03 -17.24
N GLU A 37 50.84 100.92 -18.07
CA GLU A 37 49.46 100.88 -18.56
C GLU A 37 49.21 99.61 -19.39
N GLN A 38 50.13 99.25 -20.28
CA GLN A 38 50.05 98.02 -21.05
C GLN A 38 50.03 96.78 -20.14
N LYS A 39 50.96 96.70 -19.16
CA LYS A 39 51.00 95.58 -18.20
C LYS A 39 49.76 95.51 -17.33
N LEU A 40 49.21 96.66 -16.93
CA LEU A 40 47.97 96.73 -16.17
C LEU A 40 46.80 96.18 -17.00
N GLU A 41 46.73 96.53 -18.28
CA GLU A 41 45.70 96.04 -19.18
C GLU A 41 45.82 94.54 -19.46
N GLU A 42 47.03 94.03 -19.69
CA GLU A 42 47.29 92.60 -19.83
C GLU A 42 46.89 91.82 -18.56
N GLN A 43 47.18 92.35 -17.37
CA GLN A 43 46.77 91.74 -16.10
C GLN A 43 45.26 91.77 -15.89
N LYS A 44 44.57 92.85 -16.27
CA LYS A 44 43.10 92.91 -16.23
C LYS A 44 42.48 91.85 -17.12
N GLN A 45 42.93 91.73 -18.36
CA GLN A 45 42.44 90.72 -19.30
C GLN A 45 42.69 89.30 -18.79
N LEU A 46 43.85 89.04 -18.20
CA LEU A 46 44.17 87.75 -17.61
C LEU A 46 43.32 87.44 -16.37
N ASN A 47 43.02 88.44 -15.55
CA ASN A 47 42.13 88.30 -14.40
C ASN A 47 40.68 88.01 -14.84
N ASP A 48 40.17 88.78 -15.81
CA ASP A 48 38.85 88.56 -16.39
C ASP A 48 38.70 87.17 -16.99
N GLN A 49 39.75 86.68 -17.67
CA GLN A 49 39.76 85.32 -18.22
C GLN A 49 39.74 84.25 -17.11
N LYS A 50 40.57 84.41 -16.07
CA LYS A 50 40.58 83.50 -14.91
C LYS A 50 39.26 83.48 -14.17
N GLN A 51 38.61 84.63 -14.02
CA GLN A 51 37.30 84.72 -13.40
C GLN A 51 36.26 83.94 -14.22
N LYS A 52 36.22 84.14 -15.53
CA LYS A 52 35.32 83.38 -16.43
C LYS A 52 35.58 81.88 -16.37
N ASP A 53 36.85 81.46 -16.40
CA ASP A 53 37.22 80.05 -16.34
C ASP A 53 36.83 79.41 -15.00
N TRP A 54 36.99 80.16 -13.90
CA TRP A 54 36.59 79.72 -12.56
C TRP A 54 35.07 79.62 -12.42
N GLU A 55 34.31 80.62 -12.88
CA GLU A 55 32.84 80.60 -12.90
C GLU A 55 32.32 79.42 -13.74
N ALA A 56 32.92 79.17 -14.91
CA ALA A 56 32.58 78.04 -15.75
C ALA A 56 32.90 76.69 -15.09
N ALA A 57 34.02 76.59 -14.37
CA ALA A 57 34.36 75.38 -13.61
C ALA A 57 33.38 75.14 -12.46
N CYS A 58 33.04 76.18 -11.69
CA CYS A 58 32.04 76.09 -10.63
C CYS A 58 30.66 75.65 -11.16
N ALA A 59 30.23 76.22 -12.29
CA ALA A 59 28.96 75.84 -12.91
C ALA A 59 28.95 74.36 -13.33
N ARG A 60 30.03 73.87 -13.96
CA ARG A 60 30.15 72.45 -14.34
C ARG A 60 30.11 71.52 -13.13
N THR A 61 30.91 71.82 -12.10
CA THR A 61 30.95 71.01 -10.88
C THR A 61 29.60 70.99 -10.17
N ASN A 62 28.87 72.11 -10.13
CA ASN A 62 27.56 72.16 -9.49
C ASN A 62 26.52 71.30 -10.23
N VAL A 63 26.52 71.33 -11.57
CA VAL A 63 25.67 70.47 -12.40
C VAL A 63 26.02 68.99 -12.19
N GLU A 64 27.31 68.66 -12.19
CA GLU A 64 27.76 67.29 -11.95
C GLU A 64 27.32 66.79 -10.56
N MET A 65 27.51 67.61 -9.52
CA MET A 65 27.12 67.25 -8.16
C MET A 65 25.61 67.09 -8.02
N GLN A 66 24.81 67.96 -8.64
CA GLN A 66 23.36 67.78 -8.70
C GLN A 66 22.97 66.48 -9.40
N SER A 67 23.60 66.17 -10.54
CA SER A 67 23.32 64.92 -11.27
C SER A 67 23.66 63.67 -10.45
N GLN A 68 24.72 63.71 -9.65
CA GLN A 68 25.11 62.62 -8.75
C GLN A 68 24.12 62.50 -7.58
N CYS A 69 23.70 63.61 -6.98
CA CYS A 69 22.66 63.63 -5.96
C CYS A 69 21.34 63.01 -6.46
N ASP A 70 20.89 63.41 -7.66
CA ASP A 70 19.68 62.88 -8.28
C ASP A 70 19.81 61.37 -8.56
N ALA A 71 20.98 60.93 -9.01
CA ALA A 71 21.27 59.51 -9.22
C ALA A 71 21.22 58.72 -7.89
N ILE A 72 21.76 59.26 -6.81
CA ILE A 72 21.71 58.63 -5.47
C ILE A 72 20.28 58.49 -4.98
N VAL A 73 19.46 59.53 -5.14
CA VAL A 73 18.05 59.51 -4.73
C VAL A 73 17.28 58.45 -5.53
N ARG A 74 17.44 58.43 -6.86
CA ARG A 74 16.82 57.43 -7.74
C ARG A 74 17.22 56.01 -7.36
N LEU A 75 18.52 55.74 -7.25
CA LEU A 75 19.04 54.42 -6.88
C LEU A 75 18.60 53.99 -5.48
N SER A 76 18.46 54.93 -4.56
CA SER A 76 17.95 54.63 -3.21
C SER A 76 16.48 54.22 -3.26
N GLY A 77 15.66 54.88 -4.08
CA GLY A 77 14.27 54.48 -4.34
C GLY A 77 14.16 53.10 -4.99
N GLU A 78 14.92 52.85 -6.07
CA GLU A 78 14.97 51.55 -6.75
C GLU A 78 15.41 50.43 -5.77
N LYS A 79 16.38 50.71 -4.88
CA LYS A 79 16.82 49.77 -3.85
C LYS A 79 15.70 49.44 -2.85
N THR A 80 14.91 50.43 -2.43
CA THR A 80 13.79 50.19 -1.52
C THR A 80 12.68 49.36 -2.18
N GLU A 81 12.33 49.67 -3.43
CA GLU A 81 11.34 48.92 -4.20
C GLU A 81 11.76 47.45 -4.38
N LEU A 82 13.01 47.22 -4.80
CA LEU A 82 13.55 45.86 -4.95
C LEU A 82 13.59 45.10 -3.61
N ALA A 83 13.87 45.78 -2.50
CA ALA A 83 13.86 45.16 -1.18
C ALA A 83 12.45 44.74 -0.75
N GLU A 84 11.44 45.56 -1.03
CA GLU A 84 10.04 45.25 -0.77
C GLU A 84 9.55 44.09 -1.63
N GLU A 85 9.85 44.09 -2.94
CA GLU A 85 9.52 42.98 -3.85
C GLU A 85 10.16 41.67 -3.41
N ALA A 86 11.45 41.69 -3.04
CA ALA A 86 12.15 40.51 -2.53
C ALA A 86 11.53 39.98 -1.24
N GLN A 87 11.11 40.88 -0.33
CA GLN A 87 10.43 40.48 0.89
C GLN A 87 9.06 39.88 0.63
N GLN A 88 8.26 40.48 -0.27
CA GLN A 88 6.97 39.93 -0.67
C GLN A 88 7.12 38.55 -1.32
N ALA A 89 8.12 38.36 -2.19
CA ALA A 89 8.41 37.08 -2.81
C ALA A 89 8.79 36.00 -1.78
N ARG A 90 9.60 36.34 -0.77
CA ARG A 90 9.95 35.44 0.35
C ARG A 90 8.73 35.02 1.17
N VAL A 91 7.89 35.97 1.54
CA VAL A 91 6.66 35.67 2.30
C VAL A 91 5.72 34.80 1.47
N ALA A 92 5.60 35.06 0.17
CA ALA A 92 4.79 34.24 -0.73
C ALA A 92 5.36 32.81 -0.88
N SER A 93 6.69 32.65 -0.97
CA SER A 93 7.32 31.32 -1.03
C SER A 93 7.16 30.56 0.28
N GLU A 94 7.38 31.20 1.43
CA GLU A 94 7.18 30.59 2.75
C GLU A 94 5.75 30.12 2.96
N LYS A 95 4.76 30.89 2.46
CA LYS A 95 3.36 30.47 2.53
C LYS A 95 3.11 29.21 1.70
N LYS A 96 3.61 29.15 0.47
CA LYS A 96 3.48 27.96 -0.39
C LYS A 96 4.20 26.76 0.20
N GLU A 97 5.38 26.96 0.79
CA GLU A 97 6.13 25.89 1.46
C GLU A 97 5.34 25.29 2.62
N LYS A 98 4.73 26.14 3.47
CA LYS A 98 3.84 25.68 4.55
C LYS A 98 2.65 24.88 4.01
N GLU A 99 2.01 25.35 2.94
CA GLU A 99 0.90 24.63 2.29
C GLU A 99 1.34 23.25 1.74
N TYR A 100 2.57 23.14 1.21
CA TYR A 100 3.12 21.86 0.78
C TYR A 100 3.43 20.92 1.96
N VAL A 101 4.02 21.44 3.04
CA VAL A 101 4.28 20.67 4.27
C VAL A 101 2.97 20.13 4.84
N ASP A 102 1.95 20.98 5.01
CA ASP A 102 0.63 20.56 5.50
C ASP A 102 -0.02 19.47 4.62
N ARG A 103 0.23 19.52 3.30
CA ARG A 103 -0.27 18.52 2.36
C ARG A 103 0.52 17.21 2.48
N ILE A 104 1.84 17.27 2.67
CA ILE A 104 2.69 16.11 2.89
C ILE A 104 2.26 15.40 4.18
N ASP A 105 2.11 16.13 5.29
CA ASP A 105 1.69 15.56 6.58
C ASP A 105 0.35 14.83 6.47
N LYS A 106 -0.63 15.42 5.76
CA LYS A 106 -1.92 14.77 5.49
C LYS A 106 -1.77 13.49 4.66
N LEU A 107 -0.91 13.50 3.66
CA LEU A 107 -0.65 12.33 2.82
C LEU A 107 0.06 11.23 3.60
N GLU A 108 1.00 11.56 4.48
CA GLU A 108 1.70 10.59 5.33
C GLU A 108 0.71 9.85 6.26
N VAL A 109 -0.23 10.57 6.87
CA VAL A 109 -1.28 9.95 7.69
C VAL A 109 -2.16 9.00 6.86
N LEU A 110 -2.55 9.40 5.65
CA LEU A 110 -3.35 8.55 4.76
C LEU A 110 -2.58 7.30 4.32
N VAL A 111 -1.28 7.43 4.03
CA VAL A 111 -0.42 6.30 3.69
C VAL A 111 -0.33 5.33 4.87
N GLN A 112 -0.11 5.82 6.09
CA GLN A 112 -0.07 4.96 7.28
C GLN A 112 -1.38 4.22 7.50
N GLN A 113 -2.53 4.90 7.33
CA GLN A 113 -3.85 4.27 7.42
C GLN A 113 -4.02 3.17 6.37
N LYS A 114 -3.63 3.43 5.11
CA LYS A 114 -3.75 2.44 4.03
C LYS A 114 -2.80 1.26 4.21
N VAL A 115 -1.60 1.47 4.74
CA VAL A 115 -0.69 0.37 5.10
C VAL A 115 -1.34 -0.52 6.17
N ALA A 116 -1.91 0.07 7.23
CA ALA A 116 -2.58 -0.69 8.28
C ALA A 116 -3.81 -1.47 7.76
N GLU A 117 -4.62 -0.88 6.88
CA GLU A 117 -5.74 -1.56 6.21
C GLU A 117 -5.27 -2.74 5.36
N CYS A 118 -4.18 -2.57 4.58
CA CYS A 118 -3.61 -3.65 3.77
C CYS A 118 -3.06 -4.79 4.63
N GLU A 119 -2.36 -4.50 5.73
CA GLU A 119 -1.88 -5.52 6.65
C GLU A 119 -3.03 -6.30 7.31
N ALA A 120 -4.10 -5.61 7.71
CA ALA A 120 -5.29 -6.25 8.25
C ALA A 120 -5.98 -7.16 7.22
N ALA A 121 -6.13 -6.69 5.98
CA ALA A 121 -6.70 -7.48 4.89
C ALA A 121 -5.84 -8.70 4.55
N GLN A 122 -4.51 -8.58 4.57
CA GLN A 122 -3.59 -9.71 4.36
C GLN A 122 -3.73 -10.77 5.46
N ARG A 123 -3.85 -10.37 6.73
CA ARG A 123 -4.08 -11.31 7.84
C ARG A 123 -5.40 -12.05 7.70
N LEU A 124 -6.48 -11.33 7.38
CA LEU A 124 -7.79 -11.95 7.14
C LEU A 124 -7.76 -12.91 5.94
N LEU A 125 -7.07 -12.54 4.86
CA LEU A 125 -6.92 -13.42 3.70
C LEU A 125 -6.16 -14.70 4.08
N ALA A 126 -5.05 -14.58 4.81
CA ALA A 126 -4.29 -15.73 5.29
C ALA A 126 -5.13 -16.67 6.17
N GLU A 127 -5.91 -16.10 7.10
CA GLU A 127 -6.83 -16.86 7.95
C GLU A 127 -7.89 -17.60 7.14
N LYS A 128 -8.55 -16.91 6.19
CA LYS A 128 -9.55 -17.53 5.31
C LYS A 128 -8.98 -18.59 4.40
N THR A 129 -7.75 -18.41 3.90
CA THR A 129 -7.09 -19.47 3.13
C THR A 129 -6.79 -20.69 3.99
N ALA A 130 -6.35 -20.51 5.23
CA ALA A 130 -6.10 -21.63 6.15
C ALA A 130 -7.41 -22.34 6.55
N GLU A 131 -8.48 -21.61 6.83
CA GLU A 131 -9.81 -22.15 7.13
C GLU A 131 -10.38 -22.94 5.94
N SER A 132 -10.22 -22.41 4.72
CA SER A 132 -10.63 -23.10 3.49
C SER A 132 -9.86 -24.41 3.29
N GLN A 133 -8.53 -24.39 3.47
CA GLN A 133 -7.70 -25.59 3.35
C GLN A 133 -8.07 -26.64 4.41
N ALA A 134 -8.31 -26.23 5.66
CA ALA A 134 -8.74 -27.13 6.71
C ALA A 134 -10.12 -27.75 6.41
N SER A 135 -11.05 -26.95 5.87
CA SER A 135 -12.38 -27.43 5.47
C SER A 135 -12.32 -28.40 4.30
N GLU A 136 -11.44 -28.13 3.32
CA GLU A 136 -11.21 -29.01 2.17
C GLU A 136 -10.65 -30.36 2.61
N LEU A 137 -9.66 -30.39 3.51
CA LEU A 137 -9.14 -31.65 4.07
C LEU A 137 -10.21 -32.47 4.81
N LEU A 138 -11.08 -31.81 5.59
CA LEU A 138 -12.20 -32.48 6.27
C LEU A 138 -13.24 -33.00 5.25
N ALA A 139 -13.51 -32.25 4.19
CA ALA A 139 -14.41 -32.68 3.12
C ALA A 139 -13.83 -33.89 2.36
N GLU A 140 -12.52 -33.90 2.09
CA GLU A 140 -11.82 -35.01 1.46
C GLU A 140 -11.86 -36.27 2.34
N GLU A 141 -11.55 -36.15 3.63
CA GLU A 141 -11.58 -37.26 4.59
C GLU A 141 -12.99 -37.87 4.69
N THR A 142 -14.01 -37.03 4.88
CA THR A 142 -15.41 -37.49 4.93
C THR A 142 -15.87 -38.11 3.61
N SER A 143 -15.39 -37.60 2.47
CA SER A 143 -15.67 -38.20 1.16
C SER A 143 -15.02 -39.59 1.02
N ALA A 144 -13.79 -39.75 1.51
CA ALA A 144 -13.05 -41.01 1.47
C ALA A 144 -13.73 -42.06 2.36
N ASP A 145 -14.15 -41.67 3.55
CA ASP A 145 -14.90 -42.53 4.46
C ASP A 145 -16.27 -42.93 3.90
N THR A 146 -17.00 -42.00 3.29
CA THR A 146 -18.28 -42.31 2.63
C THR A 146 -18.07 -43.29 1.47
N ARG A 147 -17.03 -43.06 0.65
CA ARG A 147 -16.68 -43.96 -0.46
C ARG A 147 -16.32 -45.36 0.04
N TRP A 148 -15.57 -45.47 1.13
CA TRP A 148 -15.24 -46.75 1.75
C TRP A 148 -16.47 -47.46 2.33
N LEU A 149 -17.32 -46.74 3.06
CA LEU A 149 -18.56 -47.31 3.63
C LEU A 149 -19.43 -47.91 2.53
N LEU A 150 -19.63 -47.19 1.42
CA LEU A 150 -20.47 -47.65 0.32
C LEU A 150 -19.86 -48.81 -0.47
N SER A 151 -18.55 -48.74 -0.77
CA SER A 151 -17.88 -49.75 -1.60
C SER A 151 -17.49 -51.02 -0.83
N ARG A 152 -17.24 -50.92 0.48
CA ARG A 152 -16.65 -52.00 1.28
C ARG A 152 -17.41 -52.27 2.58
N GLY A 153 -17.71 -51.22 3.35
CA GLY A 153 -18.35 -51.37 4.66
C GLY A 153 -19.73 -52.04 4.61
N VAL A 154 -20.61 -51.55 3.72
CA VAL A 154 -21.96 -52.11 3.52
C VAL A 154 -21.91 -53.55 3.01
N PRO A 155 -21.12 -53.90 1.97
CA PRO A 155 -20.94 -55.30 1.57
C PRO A 155 -20.44 -56.23 2.68
N LEU A 156 -19.47 -55.81 3.49
CA LEU A 156 -18.95 -56.63 4.60
C LEU A 156 -20.01 -56.85 5.69
N LEU A 157 -20.82 -55.83 5.99
CA LEU A 157 -21.95 -55.98 6.91
C LEU A 157 -23.01 -56.93 6.35
N ALA A 158 -23.34 -56.81 5.07
CA ALA A 158 -24.29 -57.71 4.41
C ALA A 158 -23.80 -59.17 4.43
N ASP A 159 -22.52 -59.41 4.14
CA ASP A 159 -21.92 -60.75 4.19
C ASP A 159 -21.98 -61.35 5.61
N ARG A 160 -21.63 -60.57 6.65
CA ARG A 160 -21.74 -61.03 8.04
C ARG A 160 -23.18 -61.35 8.46
N ILE A 161 -24.16 -60.61 7.95
CA ILE A 161 -25.58 -60.89 8.19
C ILE A 161 -25.97 -62.21 7.53
N LEU A 162 -25.62 -62.39 6.25
CA LEU A 162 -25.91 -63.61 5.49
C LEU A 162 -25.29 -64.86 6.13
N ASN A 163 -24.09 -64.72 6.68
CA ASN A 163 -23.36 -65.80 7.36
C ASN A 163 -23.66 -65.89 8.87
N SER A 164 -24.61 -65.11 9.39
CA SER A 164 -24.93 -65.12 10.83
C SER A 164 -25.74 -66.36 11.23
N THR A 165 -25.38 -66.94 12.38
CA THR A 165 -26.19 -67.99 13.02
C THR A 165 -27.56 -67.48 13.44
N GLU A 166 -27.68 -66.18 13.73
CA GLU A 166 -28.95 -65.49 13.98
C GLU A 166 -29.90 -65.61 12.78
N LEU A 167 -29.43 -65.26 11.56
CA LEU A 167 -30.23 -65.41 10.34
C LEU A 167 -30.55 -66.89 10.07
N ALA A 168 -29.56 -67.78 10.20
CA ALA A 168 -29.73 -69.21 9.92
C ALA A 168 -30.79 -69.84 10.85
N THR A 169 -30.70 -69.57 12.15
CA THR A 169 -31.67 -70.04 13.16
C THR A 169 -33.06 -69.49 12.85
N TYR A 170 -33.13 -68.20 12.54
CA TYR A 170 -34.39 -67.55 12.23
C TYR A 170 -35.05 -68.11 10.96
N MET A 171 -34.28 -68.30 9.88
CA MET A 171 -34.76 -68.89 8.63
C MET A 171 -35.20 -70.34 8.82
N PHE A 172 -34.50 -71.10 9.66
CA PHE A 172 -34.90 -72.46 10.04
C PHE A 172 -36.24 -72.46 10.78
N GLU A 173 -36.43 -71.61 11.79
CA GLU A 173 -37.68 -71.50 12.54
C GLU A 173 -38.85 -71.01 11.67
N LEU A 174 -38.62 -70.04 10.79
CA LEU A 174 -39.62 -69.56 9.83
C LEU A 174 -39.98 -70.65 8.82
N GLY A 175 -38.98 -71.38 8.31
CA GLY A 175 -39.18 -72.52 7.42
C GLY A 175 -39.98 -73.63 8.09
N GLN A 176 -39.68 -73.95 9.35
CA GLN A 176 -40.43 -74.92 10.14
C GLN A 176 -41.88 -74.47 10.37
N ALA A 177 -42.10 -73.21 10.71
CA ALA A 177 -43.45 -72.66 10.86
C ALA A 177 -44.23 -72.66 9.52
N GLY A 178 -43.56 -72.34 8.41
CA GLY A 178 -44.13 -72.39 7.06
C GLY A 178 -44.47 -73.81 6.62
N TYR A 179 -43.58 -74.77 6.88
CA TYR A 179 -43.80 -76.19 6.64
C TYR A 179 -45.01 -76.71 7.42
N ASN A 180 -45.10 -76.41 8.72
CA ASN A 180 -46.24 -76.78 9.56
C ASN A 180 -47.56 -76.14 9.08
N ARG A 181 -47.51 -74.88 8.63
CA ARG A 181 -48.65 -74.21 7.99
C ARG A 181 -49.08 -74.87 6.69
N GLY A 182 -48.14 -75.27 5.82
CA GLY A 182 -48.45 -76.00 4.59
C GLY A 182 -49.11 -77.35 4.86
N ARG A 183 -48.71 -78.02 5.94
CA ARG A 183 -49.32 -79.28 6.42
C ARG A 183 -50.80 -79.11 6.80
N LYS A 184 -51.27 -77.90 7.15
CA LYS A 184 -52.69 -77.57 7.39
C LYS A 184 -53.61 -78.03 6.25
N PHE A 185 -53.11 -78.07 5.01
CA PHE A 185 -53.86 -78.59 3.85
C PHE A 185 -53.59 -80.08 3.55
N GLY A 186 -52.41 -80.61 3.92
CA GLY A 186 -52.12 -82.05 3.85
C GLY A 186 -52.97 -82.90 4.81
N TYR A 187 -53.60 -82.27 5.81
CA TYR A 187 -54.61 -82.89 6.68
C TYR A 187 -55.95 -83.21 5.99
N ALA A 188 -56.20 -82.78 4.75
CA ALA A 188 -57.37 -83.26 4.02
C ALA A 188 -57.25 -84.78 3.74
N GLU A 189 -56.05 -85.25 3.42
CA GLU A 189 -55.76 -86.67 3.11
C GLU A 189 -55.73 -87.53 4.39
N GLY A 190 -55.11 -87.05 5.47
CA GLY A 190 -55.17 -87.73 6.78
C GLY A 190 -56.58 -87.76 7.38
N LYS A 191 -57.38 -86.70 7.16
CA LYS A 191 -58.81 -86.69 7.54
C LYS A 191 -59.63 -87.68 6.70
N ALA A 192 -59.32 -87.82 5.41
CA ALA A 192 -59.93 -88.83 4.55
C ALA A 192 -59.55 -90.26 4.99
N ALA A 193 -58.27 -90.50 5.35
CA ALA A 193 -57.77 -91.78 5.88
C ALA A 193 -58.40 -92.15 7.24
N ALA A 194 -58.62 -91.16 8.11
CA ALA A 194 -59.33 -91.34 9.38
C ALA A 194 -60.83 -91.64 9.17
N ILE A 195 -61.47 -91.03 8.16
CA ILE A 195 -62.85 -91.35 7.75
C ILE A 195 -62.94 -92.76 7.15
N SER A 196 -61.92 -93.22 6.42
CA SER A 196 -61.85 -94.55 5.80
C SER A 196 -61.33 -95.67 6.73
N LYS A 197 -60.97 -95.36 7.98
CA LYS A 197 -60.45 -96.32 9.01
C LYS A 197 -59.14 -97.02 8.63
N GLU A 198 -58.28 -96.38 7.85
CA GLU A 198 -56.91 -96.88 7.66
C GLU A 198 -55.99 -96.41 8.80
N LYS A 199 -55.13 -97.31 9.29
CA LYS A 199 -54.24 -97.03 10.42
C LYS A 199 -53.03 -96.24 9.94
N ASP A 200 -53.07 -94.94 10.14
CA ASP A 200 -51.94 -94.07 9.88
C ASP A 200 -51.08 -93.92 11.15
N TYR A 201 -49.95 -94.61 11.19
CA TYR A 201 -49.13 -94.79 12.41
C TYR A 201 -48.09 -93.68 12.66
N HIS A 202 -48.11 -92.58 11.90
CA HIS A 202 -47.08 -91.53 12.04
C HIS A 202 -47.59 -90.09 12.13
N PHE A 203 -48.85 -89.87 12.56
CA PHE A 203 -49.40 -88.53 12.69
C PHE A 203 -49.29 -87.96 14.11
N GLU A 204 -48.20 -87.24 14.39
CA GLU A 204 -48.17 -86.30 15.52
C GLU A 204 -49.24 -85.22 15.30
N LEU A 205 -50.15 -85.08 16.27
CA LEU A 205 -51.29 -84.18 16.22
C LEU A 205 -50.83 -82.70 16.21
N TYR A 206 -51.33 -81.98 15.20
CA TYR A 206 -51.73 -80.57 15.20
C TYR A 206 -51.12 -79.66 16.28
N LYS A 207 -50.21 -78.75 15.89
CA LYS A 207 -49.90 -77.57 16.71
C LYS A 207 -51.07 -76.58 16.59
N GLU A 208 -51.67 -76.19 17.72
CA GLU A 208 -53.01 -75.57 17.81
C GLU A 208 -53.19 -74.22 17.09
N ASP A 209 -52.11 -73.52 16.71
CA ASP A 209 -52.20 -72.29 15.90
C ASP A 209 -51.03 -72.13 14.91
N CYS A 210 -51.01 -72.96 13.86
CA CYS A 210 -49.96 -72.91 12.82
C CYS A 210 -50.00 -71.62 11.98
N ASP A 211 -51.18 -71.04 11.75
CA ASP A 211 -51.31 -69.79 10.98
C ASP A 211 -50.85 -68.58 11.79
N GLY A 212 -51.26 -68.48 13.06
CA GLY A 212 -50.78 -67.44 13.98
C GLY A 212 -49.29 -67.58 14.26
N ALA A 213 -48.76 -68.80 14.42
CA ALA A 213 -47.33 -69.02 14.59
C ALA A 213 -46.51 -68.60 13.35
N TYR A 214 -46.97 -68.94 12.14
CA TYR A 214 -46.32 -68.50 10.91
C TYR A 214 -46.43 -66.99 10.70
N ALA A 215 -47.59 -66.38 10.99
CA ALA A 215 -47.76 -64.92 10.92
C ALA A 215 -46.89 -64.18 11.94
N ALA A 216 -46.78 -64.71 13.17
CA ALA A 216 -45.92 -64.17 14.21
C ALA A 216 -44.44 -64.25 13.83
N LYS A 217 -43.99 -65.39 13.27
CA LYS A 217 -42.64 -65.48 12.71
C LYS A 217 -42.49 -64.51 11.54
N ARG A 218 -43.34 -64.52 10.51
CA ARG A 218 -43.23 -63.55 9.40
C ARG A 218 -43.15 -62.08 9.86
N LYS A 219 -43.89 -61.71 10.91
CA LYS A 219 -43.77 -60.39 11.56
C LYS A 219 -42.40 -60.18 12.22
N ALA A 220 -41.89 -61.16 12.97
CA ALA A 220 -40.54 -61.12 13.54
C ALA A 220 -39.44 -61.00 12.48
N PHE A 221 -39.58 -61.62 11.29
CA PHE A 221 -38.65 -61.45 10.17
C PHE A 221 -38.60 -60.01 9.67
N SER A 222 -39.77 -59.37 9.57
CA SER A 222 -39.87 -57.98 9.11
C SER A 222 -39.26 -56.96 10.07
N THR A 223 -39.05 -57.36 11.33
CA THR A 223 -38.44 -56.54 12.39
C THR A 223 -37.14 -57.16 12.90
N LEU A 224 -36.46 -57.97 12.08
CA LEU A 224 -35.26 -58.65 12.52
C LEU A 224 -34.14 -57.63 12.77
N ASP A 225 -33.51 -57.74 13.93
CA ASP A 225 -32.46 -56.81 14.36
C ASP A 225 -31.19 -57.58 14.74
N PHE A 226 -30.25 -57.62 13.80
CA PHE A 226 -29.00 -58.36 13.95
C PHE A 226 -28.08 -57.71 14.98
N ALA A 227 -27.45 -58.53 15.83
CA ALA A 227 -26.46 -58.02 16.78
C ALA A 227 -25.30 -57.29 16.07
N VAL A 228 -24.91 -57.76 14.87
CA VAL A 228 -23.87 -57.16 14.03
C VAL A 228 -24.24 -55.74 13.58
N VAL A 229 -25.49 -55.50 13.19
CA VAL A 229 -25.98 -54.17 12.77
C VAL A 229 -26.02 -53.22 13.95
N ARG A 230 -26.51 -53.68 15.11
CA ARG A 230 -26.48 -52.89 16.35
C ARG A 230 -25.07 -52.54 16.80
N ALA A 231 -24.12 -53.47 16.69
CA ALA A 231 -22.73 -53.23 17.01
C ALA A 231 -22.12 -52.19 16.05
N ALA A 232 -22.38 -52.32 14.75
CA ALA A 232 -21.92 -51.36 13.74
C ALA A 232 -22.50 -49.96 13.97
N GLN A 233 -23.79 -49.87 14.30
CA GLN A 233 -24.46 -48.60 14.64
C GLN A 233 -23.86 -47.95 15.91
N LYS A 234 -23.47 -48.76 16.91
CA LYS A 234 -22.79 -48.25 18.11
C LYS A 234 -21.39 -47.72 17.79
N LEU A 235 -20.66 -48.40 16.91
CA LEU A 235 -19.34 -47.96 16.48
C LEU A 235 -19.41 -46.70 15.62
N SER A 236 -20.38 -46.59 14.70
CA SER A 236 -20.52 -45.43 13.81
C SER A 236 -20.87 -44.12 14.53
N ARG A 237 -21.35 -44.18 15.78
CA ARG A 237 -21.66 -43.01 16.61
C ARG A 237 -20.47 -42.46 17.39
N LYS A 238 -19.32 -43.13 17.35
CA LYS A 238 -18.09 -42.68 18.00
C LYS A 238 -17.36 -41.66 17.11
N PRO A 239 -16.51 -40.78 17.68
CA PRO A 239 -15.75 -39.78 16.92
C PRO A 239 -14.91 -40.37 15.79
N ASP A 240 -14.37 -41.59 15.95
CA ASP A 240 -13.64 -42.33 14.90
C ASP A 240 -14.46 -43.50 14.33
N GLY A 241 -15.76 -43.30 14.17
CA GLY A 241 -16.70 -44.40 13.94
C GLY A 241 -16.37 -45.23 12.70
N VAL A 242 -15.95 -44.60 11.60
CA VAL A 242 -15.60 -45.30 10.35
C VAL A 242 -14.27 -46.05 10.49
N ALA A 243 -13.26 -45.47 11.13
CA ALA A 243 -11.99 -46.16 11.40
C ALA A 243 -12.17 -47.38 12.31
N LEU A 244 -13.05 -47.27 13.32
CA LEU A 244 -13.41 -48.40 14.18
C LEU A 244 -14.19 -49.47 13.42
N LEU A 245 -15.05 -49.09 12.48
CA LEU A 245 -15.75 -50.02 11.59
C LEU A 245 -14.78 -50.73 10.64
N LYS A 246 -13.80 -50.04 10.06
CA LYS A 246 -12.73 -50.63 9.24
C LYS A 246 -12.01 -51.75 10.00
N LYS A 247 -11.57 -51.47 11.23
CA LYS A 247 -10.94 -52.48 12.12
C LYS A 247 -11.90 -53.63 12.46
N ALA A 248 -13.13 -53.31 12.85
CA ALA A 248 -14.09 -54.33 13.28
C ALA A 248 -14.56 -55.23 12.12
N LEU A 249 -14.63 -54.70 10.90
CA LEU A 249 -15.08 -55.42 9.69
C LEU A 249 -13.94 -56.17 8.98
N GLY A 250 -12.69 -55.93 9.38
CA GLY A 250 -11.52 -56.67 8.90
C GLY A 250 -10.91 -56.08 7.64
N ASP A 251 -10.59 -54.79 7.67
CA ASP A 251 -9.83 -54.10 6.62
C ASP A 251 -8.40 -53.79 7.09
N ASP A 252 -7.72 -54.79 7.66
CA ASP A 252 -6.26 -54.74 7.76
C ASP A 252 -5.72 -55.13 6.38
N ALA A 253 -5.24 -54.14 5.63
CA ALA A 253 -4.56 -54.32 4.35
C ALA A 253 -3.20 -55.05 4.47
N ASP A 254 -2.87 -55.61 5.63
CA ASP A 254 -1.66 -56.38 5.92
C ASP A 254 -2.00 -57.75 6.51
N ALA A 255 -2.56 -58.64 5.69
CA ALA A 255 -2.51 -60.08 5.94
C ALA A 255 -2.31 -60.81 4.61
N ALA A 256 -1.05 -60.75 4.18
CA ALA A 256 -0.31 -61.75 3.41
C ALA A 256 -1.10 -62.90 2.78
N GLY A 257 -0.92 -63.04 1.46
CA GLY A 257 -1.10 -64.31 0.78
C GLY A 257 -0.35 -65.43 1.51
N GLY A 258 -1.10 -66.32 2.14
CA GLY A 258 -0.65 -67.59 2.65
C GLY A 258 -0.97 -68.66 1.62
N ALA A 259 0.07 -69.07 0.89
CA ALA A 259 0.05 -70.22 0.00
C ALA A 259 -0.60 -71.44 0.66
N GLY A 260 -1.28 -72.24 -0.15
CA GLY A 260 -1.82 -73.52 0.28
C GLY A 260 -0.71 -74.44 0.81
N THR A 261 -1.06 -75.25 1.80
CA THR A 261 -0.35 -76.48 2.10
C THR A 261 -1.37 -77.59 2.27
N SER A 262 -1.45 -78.44 1.23
CA SER A 262 -1.88 -79.83 1.38
C SER A 262 -0.95 -80.57 2.34
N GLN A 263 -1.53 -81.34 3.25
CA GLN A 263 -1.02 -82.52 3.96
C GLN A 263 -2.02 -82.76 5.11
N THR A 264 -2.65 -83.91 5.32
CA THR A 264 -2.49 -85.31 4.87
C THR A 264 -3.86 -85.98 4.86
#